data_AF-A0A6J1GI03-F1
#
_entry.id   AF-A0A6J1GI03-F1
#
_cell.length_a   1.000
_cell.length_b   1.000
_cell.length_c   1.000
_cell.angle_alpha   90.00
_cell.angle_beta   90.00
_cell.angle_gamma   90.00
#
_symmetry.space_group_name_H-M   'P 1'
#
loop_
_entity.id
_entity.type
_entity.pdbx_description
1 polymer ?
#
loop_
_entity_poly.entity_id
_entity_poly.type
_entity_poly.pdbx_seq_one_letter_code
_entity_poly.pdbx_strand_id
1 'polypeptide(L)'
;MHRNETIGSKIAKSLVDLEARRCCHYFAGFKLLLSAGFACCDLVPLVVQEANGCTARRGKHWRQSRQTSASLSKKKGSHGGSKSHHVSGSNPKAPPSHNASPSSPIPPKPKEEIIPTPPKKGYKGSDSVIFNVLDFGAKGNGESDDTKAFEDAWVAACKVEGSTVMVPADYVFFVGPISFSGPYCQPDIVFQLDGTIMAPTDHRTWGKGLLQWIQFTKLIGVTIRGSGIIDGRGSVWWQDSSFDEPIDDEMKLIIPMNKTRDEAKPTPVGSNLEGKIPSIKPTALRFYGSFNVTVTGITIQNSPQCHLKFDNCVGVLVHDISVSSPGNSPNTDGIHLQNSKDVLIHSTSLSCGDDCVSIQTGCSNIYIHNVNCWPGHGISIGSLGKDNTKACVSNITVRDVTMHNTMNGVRIKTWQGGSGSVQNVLFSNIQMSEVQLPIVIDQFYCDKAKCSNQTSGVAQSGIDYEKIRGTYTVKPVHFACSDNQPCRDVTLTTIELKPLQERYHLHDPFCWQTFGELKTPTSPPIGCLQIGKPSSNRVQYEENDSR
;
A
#
# COMPACT_ATOMS: atom_id res chain seq x y z
N MET A 1 -55.63 35.51 31.47
CA MET A 1 -55.60 34.13 30.90
C MET A 1 -54.14 33.83 30.55
N HIS A 2 -53.51 32.80 31.11
CA HIS A 2 -53.59 31.39 30.66
C HIS A 2 -53.21 31.25 29.17
N ARG A 3 -52.36 30.33 28.73
CA ARG A 3 -51.42 29.35 29.34
C ARG A 3 -50.93 28.56 28.12
N ASN A 4 -49.62 28.42 27.92
CA ASN A 4 -48.97 27.15 27.58
C ASN A 4 -47.46 27.36 27.36
N GLU A 5 -46.68 26.60 28.11
CA GLU A 5 -45.23 26.47 27.94
C GLU A 5 -44.90 25.12 27.27
N THR A 6 -43.63 24.93 26.93
CA THR A 6 -42.93 23.64 26.79
C THR A 6 -43.52 22.58 25.85
N ILE A 7 -42.76 22.28 24.78
CA ILE A 7 -41.90 21.09 24.69
C ILE A 7 -40.83 21.38 23.61
N GLY A 8 -39.57 20.99 23.84
CA GLY A 8 -38.46 21.19 22.89
C GLY A 8 -37.12 21.55 23.53
N SER A 9 -37.06 22.64 24.30
CA SER A 9 -35.81 23.15 24.89
C SER A 9 -35.17 22.23 25.96
N LYS A 10 -35.97 21.39 26.64
CA LYS A 10 -35.48 20.53 27.75
C LYS A 10 -34.84 19.20 27.34
N ILE A 11 -34.89 18.79 26.07
CA ILE A 11 -34.30 17.51 25.62
C ILE A 11 -32.81 17.65 25.28
N ALA A 12 -32.43 18.75 24.60
CA ALA A 12 -31.04 19.00 24.19
C ALA A 12 -30.04 19.15 25.36
N LYS A 13 -30.52 19.43 26.58
CA LYS A 13 -29.69 19.51 27.80
C LYS A 13 -29.60 18.21 28.61
N SER A 14 -30.35 17.17 28.25
CA SER A 14 -30.38 15.91 29.03
C SER A 14 -29.48 14.79 28.47
N LEU A 15 -28.91 14.97 27.28
CA LEU A 15 -28.02 13.98 26.63
C LEU A 15 -26.53 14.25 26.93
N VAL A 16 -26.14 15.51 27.11
CA VAL A 16 -24.74 15.88 27.38
C VAL A 16 -24.27 15.43 28.78
N ASP A 17 -25.15 15.45 29.78
CA ASP A 17 -24.85 15.00 31.15
C ASP A 17 -24.87 13.47 31.33
N LEU A 18 -25.27 12.69 30.32
CA LEU A 18 -25.39 11.23 30.42
C LEU A 18 -24.14 10.47 29.95
N GLU A 19 -23.42 10.97 28.95
CA GLU A 19 -22.14 10.37 28.51
C GLU A 19 -21.00 10.69 29.49
N ALA A 20 -21.01 11.89 30.10
CA ALA A 20 -20.03 12.32 31.10
C ALA A 20 -19.95 11.41 32.35
N ARG A 21 -20.97 10.56 32.59
CA ARG A 21 -21.04 9.65 33.74
C ARG A 21 -20.64 8.19 33.44
N ARG A 22 -20.21 7.85 32.22
CA ARG A 22 -19.71 6.49 31.89
C ARG A 22 -18.19 6.34 31.82
N CYS A 23 -17.41 7.43 31.83
CA CYS A 23 -15.94 7.36 31.81
C CYS A 23 -15.25 7.34 33.19
N CYS A 24 -16.01 7.35 34.30
CA CYS A 24 -15.45 7.40 35.67
C CYS A 24 -15.84 6.19 36.53
N HIS A 25 -15.81 4.99 35.96
CA HIS A 25 -16.01 3.71 36.68
C HIS A 25 -14.86 2.69 36.55
N TYR A 26 -13.67 3.19 36.22
CA TYR A 26 -12.38 2.64 36.67
C TYR A 26 -11.65 3.76 37.43
N PHE A 27 -10.76 3.41 38.38
CA PHE A 27 -10.13 4.33 39.36
C PHE A 27 -11.07 4.95 40.42
N ALA A 28 -11.69 4.10 41.25
CA ALA A 28 -12.30 4.52 42.52
C ALA A 28 -12.20 3.41 43.60
N GLY A 29 -10.99 2.91 43.86
CA GLY A 29 -10.78 1.71 44.70
C GLY A 29 -9.55 1.69 45.59
N PHE A 30 -8.92 2.84 45.89
CA PHE A 30 -7.72 2.90 46.72
C PHE A 30 -7.59 4.22 47.50
N LYS A 31 -8.43 4.41 48.54
CA LYS A 31 -8.21 5.37 49.64
C LYS A 31 -9.19 5.18 50.81
N LEU A 32 -8.93 4.15 51.61
CA LEU A 32 -9.34 4.08 53.02
C LEU A 32 -8.16 3.47 53.81
N LEU A 33 -8.13 3.67 55.13
CA LEU A 33 -7.03 3.30 56.04
C LEU A 33 -5.72 4.07 55.83
N LEU A 34 -5.61 5.22 56.49
CA LEU A 34 -4.33 5.86 56.85
C LEU A 34 -4.42 6.28 58.33
N SER A 35 -4.34 5.29 59.23
CA SER A 35 -4.44 5.50 60.68
C SER A 35 -3.85 4.36 61.53
N ALA A 36 -2.68 3.85 61.15
CA ALA A 36 -1.80 3.05 62.01
C ALA A 36 -0.36 3.15 61.48
N GLY A 37 0.61 3.42 62.35
CA GLY A 37 2.02 3.47 61.98
C GLY A 37 2.74 2.18 62.35
N PHE A 38 3.30 1.49 61.37
CA PHE A 38 4.35 0.48 61.53
C PHE A 38 5.30 0.56 60.33
N ALA A 39 6.58 0.32 60.56
CA ALA A 39 7.61 0.35 59.51
C ALA A 39 8.11 -1.08 59.23
N CYS A 40 8.31 -1.42 57.95
CA CYS A 40 9.33 -2.39 57.52
C CYS A 40 9.52 -2.41 55.99
N CYS A 41 10.78 -2.55 55.58
CA CYS A 41 11.31 -3.22 54.37
C CYS A 41 10.69 -3.00 52.97
N ASP A 42 11.54 -2.45 52.10
CA ASP A 42 11.93 -3.05 50.81
C ASP A 42 10.84 -3.54 49.85
N LEU A 43 10.39 -2.64 48.97
CA LEU A 43 9.78 -2.99 47.68
C LEU A 43 10.43 -2.17 46.56
N VAL A 44 11.40 -2.79 45.87
CA VAL A 44 11.99 -2.22 44.65
C VAL A 44 10.91 -2.13 43.57
N PRO A 45 10.68 -0.96 42.94
CA PRO A 45 9.73 -0.86 41.84
C PRO A 45 10.27 -1.60 40.62
N LEU A 46 9.71 -2.78 40.36
CA LEU A 46 9.96 -3.55 39.14
C LEU A 46 9.37 -2.76 37.96
N VAL A 47 10.21 -1.95 37.30
CA VAL A 47 9.81 -1.16 36.13
C VAL A 47 9.58 -2.11 34.96
N VAL A 48 8.37 -2.64 34.88
CA VAL A 48 7.84 -3.30 33.69
C VAL A 48 7.77 -2.24 32.59
N GLN A 49 8.77 -2.23 31.72
CA GLN A 49 8.88 -1.27 30.64
C GLN A 49 7.84 -1.59 29.57
N GLU A 50 6.66 -0.98 29.67
CA GLU A 50 5.57 -1.16 28.72
C GLU A 50 6.03 -0.94 27.28
N ALA A 51 5.47 -1.73 26.36
CA ALA A 51 5.78 -1.69 24.94
C ALA A 51 5.28 -0.37 24.31
N ASN A 52 6.13 0.66 24.32
CA ASN A 52 5.89 1.96 23.71
C ASN A 52 5.62 1.84 22.20
N GLY A 53 4.35 1.70 21.84
CA GLY A 53 3.90 1.49 20.47
C GLY A 53 4.38 2.59 19.51
N CYS A 54 5.16 2.20 18.51
CA CYS A 54 5.64 3.14 17.49
C CYS A 54 4.48 3.52 16.54
N THR A 55 3.77 4.60 16.87
CA THR A 55 2.88 5.26 15.90
C THR A 55 3.70 6.22 15.05
N ALA A 56 3.71 6.00 13.73
CA ALA A 56 4.20 6.99 12.76
C ALA A 56 3.19 8.15 12.70
N ARG A 57 3.67 9.39 12.61
CA ARG A 57 2.75 10.53 12.41
C ARG A 57 2.19 10.43 10.99
N ARG A 58 0.85 10.37 10.84
CA ARG A 58 0.21 10.65 9.54
C ARG A 58 0.80 11.95 9.00
N GLY A 59 1.37 11.89 7.79
CA GLY A 59 1.96 13.07 7.15
C GLY A 59 0.94 14.20 7.08
N LYS A 60 1.41 15.45 7.21
CA LYS A 60 0.54 16.63 7.03
C LYS A 60 -0.16 16.49 5.67
N HIS A 61 -1.49 16.45 5.66
CA HIS A 61 -2.24 16.40 4.41
C HIS A 61 -1.80 17.55 3.50
N TRP A 62 -1.22 17.23 2.34
CA TRP A 62 -1.00 18.20 1.28
C TRP A 62 -2.35 18.68 0.77
N ARG A 63 -2.86 19.75 1.39
CA ARG A 63 -4.00 20.52 0.88
C ARG A 63 -3.52 21.25 -0.38
N GLN A 64 -3.64 20.59 -1.53
CA GLN A 64 -3.75 21.30 -2.79
C GLN A 64 -4.85 22.37 -2.66
N SER A 65 -4.61 23.54 -3.23
CA SER A 65 -5.63 24.57 -3.35
C SER A 65 -6.84 23.98 -4.08
N ARG A 66 -8.06 24.25 -3.58
CA ARG A 66 -9.30 23.89 -4.29
C ARG A 66 -9.46 24.77 -5.53
N GLN A 67 -8.81 24.41 -6.63
CA GLN A 67 -9.36 24.75 -7.94
C GLN A 67 -10.49 23.77 -8.26
N THR A 68 -11.61 24.31 -8.71
CA THR A 68 -12.86 23.55 -8.87
C THR A 68 -12.88 22.83 -10.21
N SER A 69 -12.51 21.55 -10.22
CA SER A 69 -12.99 20.61 -11.25
C SER A 69 -14.53 20.68 -11.30
N ALA A 70 -15.10 20.79 -12.49
CA ALA A 70 -16.45 21.33 -12.66
C ALA A 70 -17.55 20.37 -12.15
N SER A 71 -18.11 20.64 -10.97
CA SER A 71 -19.33 19.97 -10.49
C SER A 71 -20.55 20.44 -11.28
N LEU A 72 -21.01 19.64 -12.25
CA LEU A 72 -22.15 19.98 -13.11
C LEU A 72 -23.50 19.77 -12.39
N SER A 73 -23.89 20.75 -11.57
CA SER A 73 -25.21 20.83 -10.91
C SER A 73 -25.92 22.16 -11.18
N LYS A 74 -26.01 22.56 -12.46
CA LYS A 74 -26.74 23.77 -12.88
C LYS A 74 -28.26 23.64 -12.71
N LYS A 75 -28.78 23.92 -11.51
CA LYS A 75 -30.19 24.35 -11.35
C LYS A 75 -30.41 25.63 -12.16
N LYS A 76 -31.41 25.63 -13.05
CA LYS A 76 -31.85 26.87 -13.74
C LYS A 76 -32.62 27.77 -12.77
N GLY A 77 -32.14 28.99 -12.58
CA GLY A 77 -32.94 30.11 -12.05
C GLY A 77 -33.67 30.84 -13.19
N SER A 78 -34.77 31.52 -12.85
CA SER A 78 -35.55 32.35 -13.79
C SER A 78 -35.02 33.79 -13.90
N HIS A 79 -35.72 34.65 -14.67
CA HIS A 79 -35.47 36.02 -15.17
C HIS A 79 -35.06 36.04 -16.66
N GLY A 80 -35.70 36.77 -17.58
CA GLY A 80 -36.98 37.50 -17.52
C GLY A 80 -37.07 38.58 -18.62
N GLY A 81 -37.99 38.47 -19.60
CA GLY A 81 -38.13 39.48 -20.67
C GLY A 81 -39.19 39.20 -21.76
N SER A 82 -40.02 40.21 -22.04
CA SER A 82 -40.98 40.38 -23.17
C SER A 82 -40.32 40.39 -24.57
N LYS A 83 -40.97 40.23 -25.74
CA LYS A 83 -42.37 40.08 -26.28
C LYS A 83 -42.23 39.34 -27.65
N SER A 84 -43.22 38.74 -28.34
CA SER A 84 -44.50 39.28 -28.85
C SER A 84 -45.52 38.15 -29.25
N HIS A 85 -46.48 38.37 -30.17
CA HIS A 85 -47.77 37.65 -30.28
C HIS A 85 -47.94 36.68 -31.48
N HIS A 86 -48.72 35.60 -31.29
CA HIS A 86 -49.97 35.21 -32.01
C HIS A 86 -50.48 33.88 -31.36
N VAL A 87 -51.72 33.70 -30.87
CA VAL A 87 -53.02 33.49 -31.57
C VAL A 87 -52.98 32.22 -32.46
N SER A 88 -53.79 31.16 -32.31
CA SER A 88 -54.97 30.84 -31.45
C SER A 88 -55.17 29.30 -31.30
N GLY A 89 -56.16 28.82 -30.52
CA GLY A 89 -56.67 27.43 -30.62
C GLY A 89 -57.28 26.81 -29.35
N SER A 90 -58.21 25.85 -29.50
CA SER A 90 -58.92 25.12 -28.42
C SER A 90 -59.47 23.77 -28.96
N ASN A 91 -60.14 22.85 -28.24
CA ASN A 91 -60.70 22.82 -26.88
C ASN A 91 -60.58 21.37 -26.26
N PRO A 92 -61.28 20.93 -25.19
CA PRO A 92 -60.80 19.80 -24.35
C PRO A 92 -61.35 18.40 -24.70
N LYS A 93 -60.82 17.38 -24.00
CA LYS A 93 -61.32 15.99 -23.93
C LYS A 93 -62.21 15.73 -22.70
N ALA A 94 -62.99 14.64 -22.76
CA ALA A 94 -64.03 14.23 -21.79
C ALA A 94 -63.86 12.70 -21.42
N PRO A 95 -64.66 12.11 -20.49
CA PRO A 95 -64.17 11.05 -19.57
C PRO A 95 -64.55 9.57 -19.89
N PRO A 96 -64.12 8.57 -19.07
CA PRO A 96 -64.29 7.13 -19.30
C PRO A 96 -65.45 6.44 -18.52
N SER A 97 -65.63 5.12 -18.71
CA SER A 97 -66.67 4.31 -18.04
C SER A 97 -66.26 2.86 -17.64
N HIS A 98 -66.49 2.53 -16.36
CA HIS A 98 -67.07 1.32 -15.74
C HIS A 98 -67.75 0.24 -16.65
N ASN A 99 -68.00 -1.04 -16.31
CA ASN A 99 -67.87 -1.95 -15.12
C ASN A 99 -68.19 -3.42 -15.61
N ALA A 100 -68.22 -4.56 -14.90
CA ALA A 100 -67.73 -5.13 -13.60
C ALA A 100 -67.96 -6.68 -13.60
N SER A 101 -67.69 -7.41 -12.50
CA SER A 101 -67.87 -8.90 -12.32
C SER A 101 -68.97 -9.27 -11.30
N PRO A 102 -69.48 -10.53 -11.24
CA PRO A 102 -69.46 -11.28 -9.95
C PRO A 102 -69.54 -12.85 -9.93
N SER A 103 -68.93 -13.45 -8.90
CA SER A 103 -69.40 -14.62 -8.06
C SER A 103 -69.45 -16.11 -8.54
N SER A 104 -69.42 -17.04 -7.56
CA SER A 104 -69.38 -18.53 -7.66
C SER A 104 -70.19 -19.23 -6.54
N PRO A 105 -70.39 -20.57 -6.59
CA PRO A 105 -70.26 -21.42 -5.37
C PRO A 105 -69.56 -22.80 -5.58
N ILE A 106 -69.41 -23.58 -4.48
CA ILE A 106 -68.61 -24.82 -4.24
C ILE A 106 -69.35 -25.73 -3.20
N PRO A 107 -68.99 -26.99 -2.79
CA PRO A 107 -67.70 -27.76 -2.76
C PRO A 107 -67.90 -29.25 -3.26
N PRO A 108 -67.53 -30.43 -2.63
CA PRO A 108 -66.50 -30.84 -1.62
C PRO A 108 -65.78 -32.24 -1.76
N LYS A 109 -64.52 -32.34 -1.27
CA LYS A 109 -63.86 -33.48 -0.52
C LYS A 109 -63.58 -34.87 -1.17
N PRO A 110 -62.70 -35.74 -0.58
CA PRO A 110 -61.66 -35.54 0.47
C PRO A 110 -60.24 -36.15 0.15
N LYS A 111 -59.34 -36.14 1.16
CA LYS A 111 -57.93 -36.67 1.24
C LYS A 111 -56.84 -35.71 0.71
N GLU A 112 -55.66 -35.57 1.33
CA GLU A 112 -55.08 -36.10 2.59
C GLU A 112 -54.15 -35.04 3.22
N GLU A 113 -53.90 -35.06 4.53
CA GLU A 113 -53.09 -34.00 5.19
C GLU A 113 -51.58 -34.26 5.14
N ILE A 114 -50.82 -33.29 4.61
CA ILE A 114 -49.36 -33.20 4.79
C ILE A 114 -49.03 -31.76 5.20
N ILE A 115 -48.31 -31.60 6.31
CA ILE A 115 -47.97 -30.30 6.90
C ILE A 115 -46.91 -29.59 6.04
N PRO A 116 -47.19 -28.39 5.49
CA PRO A 116 -46.16 -27.60 4.82
C PRO A 116 -45.18 -27.05 5.85
N THR A 117 -43.89 -27.37 5.70
CA THR A 117 -42.83 -26.69 6.45
C THR A 117 -42.73 -25.23 5.98
N PRO A 118 -42.36 -24.28 6.86
CA PRO A 118 -42.26 -22.87 6.47
C PRO A 118 -41.25 -22.71 5.33
N PRO A 119 -41.55 -21.91 4.30
CA PRO A 119 -40.72 -21.82 3.11
C PRO A 119 -39.32 -21.33 3.48
N LYS A 120 -38.31 -22.15 3.19
CA LYS A 120 -36.90 -21.75 3.26
C LYS A 120 -36.78 -20.45 2.44
N LYS A 121 -36.24 -19.38 3.04
CA LYS A 121 -35.90 -18.17 2.30
C LYS A 121 -34.85 -18.54 1.26
N GLY A 122 -35.29 -18.72 0.02
CA GLY A 122 -34.40 -18.92 -1.10
C GLY A 122 -33.52 -17.69 -1.23
N TYR A 123 -32.21 -17.87 -1.09
CA TYR A 123 -31.25 -16.92 -1.63
C TYR A 123 -31.53 -16.86 -3.14
N LYS A 124 -32.16 -15.78 -3.60
CA LYS A 124 -32.01 -15.39 -4.99
C LYS A 124 -30.53 -15.07 -5.18
N GLY A 125 -29.91 -15.67 -6.19
CA GLY A 125 -28.63 -15.17 -6.68
C GLY A 125 -28.80 -13.68 -7.00
N SER A 126 -27.84 -12.86 -6.59
CA SER A 126 -27.78 -11.49 -7.10
C SER A 126 -27.24 -11.58 -8.52
N ASP A 127 -28.08 -11.25 -9.50
CA ASP A 127 -27.61 -10.93 -10.85
C ASP A 127 -26.75 -9.67 -10.72
N SER A 128 -25.43 -9.84 -10.57
CA SER A 128 -24.50 -8.73 -10.33
C SER A 128 -24.60 -7.72 -11.46
N VAL A 129 -25.00 -6.49 -11.17
CA VAL A 129 -25.30 -5.49 -12.21
C VAL A 129 -24.01 -5.09 -12.92
N ILE A 130 -23.92 -5.42 -14.21
CA ILE A 130 -22.76 -5.17 -15.06
C ILE A 130 -22.89 -3.82 -15.75
N PHE A 131 -21.79 -3.06 -15.75
CA PHE A 131 -21.63 -1.78 -16.44
C PHE A 131 -20.41 -1.91 -17.37
N ASN A 132 -20.64 -2.29 -18.63
CA ASN A 132 -19.58 -2.46 -19.62
C ASN A 132 -19.17 -1.09 -20.19
N VAL A 133 -17.88 -0.78 -20.20
CA VAL A 133 -17.36 0.51 -20.69
C VAL A 133 -17.77 0.82 -22.14
N LEU A 134 -18.03 -0.20 -22.96
CA LEU A 134 -18.54 -0.04 -24.33
C LEU A 134 -19.95 0.59 -24.34
N ASP A 135 -20.83 0.24 -23.39
CA ASP A 135 -22.18 0.81 -23.27
C ASP A 135 -22.14 2.30 -22.89
N PHE A 136 -21.05 2.73 -22.25
CA PHE A 136 -20.74 4.14 -21.93
C PHE A 136 -19.97 4.85 -23.05
N GLY A 137 -19.82 4.20 -24.20
CA GLY A 137 -19.30 4.81 -25.43
C GLY A 137 -17.82 4.60 -25.69
N ALA A 138 -17.12 3.75 -24.94
CA ALA A 138 -15.73 3.38 -25.23
C ALA A 138 -15.58 2.76 -26.64
N LYS A 139 -14.39 2.86 -27.22
CA LYS A 139 -14.03 2.32 -28.53
C LYS A 139 -13.13 1.10 -28.42
N GLY A 140 -12.21 1.09 -27.45
CA GLY A 140 -11.31 -0.05 -27.23
C GLY A 140 -10.41 -0.36 -28.43
N ASN A 141 -10.07 0.66 -29.23
CA ASN A 141 -9.31 0.54 -30.48
C ASN A 141 -7.81 0.93 -30.35
N GLY A 142 -7.35 1.25 -29.15
CA GLY A 142 -5.97 1.68 -28.86
C GLY A 142 -5.63 3.12 -29.24
N GLU A 143 -6.56 3.85 -29.88
CA GLU A 143 -6.31 5.19 -30.45
C GLU A 143 -7.22 6.29 -29.86
N SER A 144 -8.47 5.95 -29.52
CA SER A 144 -9.48 6.90 -29.05
C SER A 144 -9.46 7.04 -27.53
N ASP A 145 -9.59 8.27 -27.02
CA ASP A 145 -9.65 8.53 -25.58
C ASP A 145 -10.94 7.98 -24.96
N ASP A 146 -10.79 6.83 -24.30
CA ASP A 146 -11.87 6.09 -23.66
C ASP A 146 -12.07 6.52 -22.19
N THR A 147 -11.25 7.44 -21.66
CA THR A 147 -11.28 7.88 -20.24
C THR A 147 -12.68 8.26 -19.79
N LYS A 148 -13.44 8.96 -20.66
CA LYS A 148 -14.77 9.45 -20.28
C LYS A 148 -15.81 8.32 -20.12
N ALA A 149 -15.71 7.27 -20.94
CA ALA A 149 -16.57 6.10 -20.81
C ALA A 149 -16.29 5.32 -19.51
N PHE A 150 -15.01 5.24 -19.11
CA PHE A 150 -14.61 4.66 -17.82
C PHE A 150 -15.11 5.48 -16.63
N GLU A 151 -15.06 6.82 -16.69
CA GLU A 151 -15.68 7.68 -15.67
C GLU A 151 -17.18 7.41 -15.53
N ASP A 152 -17.92 7.40 -16.65
CA ASP A 152 -19.38 7.32 -16.60
C ASP A 152 -19.89 5.92 -16.24
N ALA A 153 -19.18 4.86 -16.68
CA ALA A 153 -19.41 3.49 -16.23
C ALA A 153 -19.18 3.35 -14.71
N TRP A 154 -18.10 3.93 -14.18
CA TRP A 154 -17.84 3.95 -12.74
C TRP A 154 -18.90 4.76 -11.97
N VAL A 155 -19.30 5.92 -12.50
CA VAL A 155 -20.36 6.75 -11.89
C VAL A 155 -21.70 6.04 -11.90
N ALA A 156 -21.97 5.12 -12.82
CA ALA A 156 -23.13 4.23 -12.79
C ALA A 156 -22.98 3.14 -11.71
N ALA A 157 -21.90 2.34 -11.78
CA ALA A 157 -21.61 1.24 -10.86
C ALA A 157 -21.56 1.66 -9.39
N CYS A 158 -20.91 2.80 -9.09
CA CYS A 158 -20.81 3.42 -7.77
C CYS A 158 -22.14 3.50 -6.99
N LYS A 159 -23.29 3.54 -7.68
CA LYS A 159 -24.62 3.63 -7.06
C LYS A 159 -25.20 2.28 -6.62
N VAL A 160 -24.55 1.16 -6.97
CA VAL A 160 -25.09 -0.20 -6.83
C VAL A 160 -24.08 -1.10 -6.12
N GLU A 161 -24.52 -1.68 -5.00
CA GLU A 161 -23.77 -2.64 -4.17
C GLU A 161 -23.46 -3.92 -4.96
N GLY A 162 -22.23 -4.44 -4.84
CA GLY A 162 -21.81 -5.66 -5.55
C GLY A 162 -21.82 -5.56 -7.08
N SER A 163 -21.85 -4.34 -7.65
CA SER A 163 -21.85 -4.12 -9.10
C SER A 163 -20.50 -4.43 -9.75
N THR A 164 -20.49 -4.68 -11.05
CA THR A 164 -19.28 -4.95 -11.83
C THR A 164 -19.10 -3.89 -12.91
N VAL A 165 -17.98 -3.16 -12.90
CA VAL A 165 -17.49 -2.45 -14.09
C VAL A 165 -16.74 -3.45 -14.96
N MET A 166 -17.13 -3.58 -16.22
CA MET A 166 -16.57 -4.56 -17.16
C MET A 166 -15.72 -3.88 -18.22
N VAL A 167 -14.46 -4.31 -18.31
CA VAL A 167 -13.47 -3.92 -19.33
C VAL A 167 -13.17 -5.17 -20.17
N PRO A 168 -13.91 -5.40 -21.28
CA PRO A 168 -13.93 -6.70 -21.96
C PRO A 168 -12.63 -7.06 -22.67
N ALA A 169 -12.38 -8.36 -22.79
CA ALA A 169 -11.30 -8.97 -23.57
C ALA A 169 -11.34 -8.54 -25.06
N ASP A 170 -10.25 -8.79 -25.78
CA ASP A 170 -10.02 -8.42 -27.19
C ASP A 170 -9.98 -6.91 -27.51
N TYR A 171 -10.37 -6.05 -26.57
CA TYR A 171 -10.30 -4.59 -26.68
C TYR A 171 -9.07 -3.98 -26.00
N VAL A 172 -8.62 -2.84 -26.55
CA VAL A 172 -7.49 -2.05 -26.07
C VAL A 172 -7.94 -0.61 -25.80
N PHE A 173 -8.17 -0.27 -24.54
CA PHE A 173 -8.70 1.03 -24.13
C PHE A 173 -7.58 2.02 -23.84
N PHE A 174 -7.54 3.14 -24.59
CA PHE A 174 -6.59 4.22 -24.33
C PHE A 174 -7.18 5.17 -23.28
N VAL A 175 -6.60 5.14 -22.07
CA VAL A 175 -7.19 5.79 -20.89
C VAL A 175 -6.15 6.71 -20.24
N GLY A 176 -6.49 7.99 -20.11
CA GLY A 176 -5.71 9.00 -19.42
C GLY A 176 -5.79 8.90 -17.89
N PRO A 177 -5.19 9.87 -17.17
CA PRO A 177 -5.19 9.86 -15.71
C PRO A 177 -6.59 9.98 -15.12
N ILE A 178 -7.00 8.97 -14.35
CA ILE A 178 -8.38 8.78 -13.88
C ILE A 178 -8.42 8.43 -12.39
N SER A 179 -9.45 8.89 -11.67
CA SER A 179 -9.66 8.49 -10.28
C SER A 179 -11.09 8.06 -9.95
N PHE A 180 -11.21 6.77 -9.66
CA PHE A 180 -12.39 6.09 -9.17
C PHE A 180 -12.58 6.39 -7.68
N SER A 181 -13.46 7.35 -7.38
CA SER A 181 -13.63 7.94 -6.04
C SER A 181 -14.81 7.34 -5.28
N GLY A 182 -14.51 6.67 -4.16
CA GLY A 182 -15.44 5.90 -3.33
C GLY A 182 -16.21 6.54 -2.16
N PRO A 183 -16.01 7.80 -1.70
CA PRO A 183 -16.66 8.30 -0.47
C PRO A 183 -18.19 8.28 -0.42
N TYR A 184 -18.86 8.04 -1.56
CA TYR A 184 -20.30 7.94 -1.69
C TYR A 184 -20.73 6.73 -2.54
N CYS A 185 -19.82 5.78 -2.79
CA CYS A 185 -20.14 4.56 -3.51
C CYS A 185 -20.65 3.47 -2.55
N GLN A 186 -21.47 2.57 -3.08
CA GLN A 186 -21.81 1.33 -2.41
C GLN A 186 -20.58 0.39 -2.32
N PRO A 187 -20.55 -0.56 -1.38
CA PRO A 187 -19.40 -1.45 -1.20
C PRO A 187 -19.35 -2.58 -2.25
N ASP A 188 -18.27 -3.35 -2.18
CA ASP A 188 -18.07 -4.63 -2.87
C ASP A 188 -18.11 -4.55 -4.42
N ILE A 189 -17.80 -3.36 -4.96
CA ILE A 189 -17.71 -3.14 -6.41
C ILE A 189 -16.54 -3.92 -7.00
N VAL A 190 -16.83 -4.71 -8.04
CA VAL A 190 -15.87 -5.42 -8.85
C VAL A 190 -15.46 -4.57 -10.05
N PHE A 191 -14.16 -4.51 -10.34
CA PHE A 191 -13.62 -4.03 -11.60
C PHE A 191 -13.06 -5.25 -12.35
N GLN A 192 -13.83 -5.74 -13.31
CA GLN A 192 -13.49 -6.89 -14.14
C GLN A 192 -12.66 -6.39 -15.33
N LEU A 193 -11.36 -6.67 -15.30
CA LEU A 193 -10.38 -6.28 -16.31
C LEU A 193 -9.90 -7.51 -17.08
N ASP A 194 -10.47 -7.74 -18.26
CA ASP A 194 -10.08 -8.82 -19.17
C ASP A 194 -9.44 -8.29 -20.47
N GLY A 195 -9.72 -7.04 -20.84
CA GLY A 195 -9.04 -6.32 -21.93
C GLY A 195 -7.71 -5.68 -21.53
N THR A 196 -7.15 -4.84 -22.42
CA THR A 196 -5.97 -4.03 -22.14
C THR A 196 -6.36 -2.58 -21.86
N ILE A 197 -5.81 -1.97 -20.80
CA ILE A 197 -5.84 -0.52 -20.56
C ILE A 197 -4.44 0.02 -20.85
N MET A 198 -4.33 1.05 -21.68
CA MET A 198 -3.06 1.60 -22.18
C MET A 198 -2.91 3.09 -21.83
N ALA A 199 -1.72 3.48 -21.35
CA ALA A 199 -1.43 4.85 -20.91
C ALA A 199 -1.07 5.82 -22.07
N PRO A 200 -1.39 7.13 -21.94
CA PRO A 200 -0.92 8.16 -22.86
C PRO A 200 0.57 8.46 -22.66
N THR A 201 1.34 8.43 -23.75
CA THR A 201 2.77 8.77 -23.76
C THR A 201 3.06 10.26 -23.90
N ASP A 202 2.08 11.09 -24.28
CA ASP A 202 2.24 12.54 -24.32
C ASP A 202 2.12 13.12 -22.91
N HIS A 203 3.23 13.68 -22.39
CA HIS A 203 3.29 14.31 -21.08
C HIS A 203 2.27 15.46 -20.89
N ARG A 204 1.78 16.07 -21.97
CA ARG A 204 0.79 17.17 -21.92
C ARG A 204 -0.61 16.69 -21.51
N THR A 205 -0.92 15.41 -21.71
CA THR A 205 -2.15 14.75 -21.21
C THR A 205 -2.12 14.57 -19.70
N TRP A 206 -0.93 14.61 -19.09
CA TRP A 206 -0.74 14.48 -17.64
C TRP A 206 -0.81 15.84 -16.97
N GLY A 207 -1.95 16.14 -16.35
CA GLY A 207 -2.16 17.34 -15.54
C GLY A 207 -1.04 17.55 -14.52
N LYS A 208 -0.70 18.83 -14.28
CA LYS A 208 0.47 19.23 -13.46
C LYS A 208 0.42 18.61 -12.05
N GLY A 209 1.41 17.78 -11.73
CA GLY A 209 1.59 17.19 -10.40
C GLY A 209 0.75 15.94 -10.11
N LEU A 210 0.29 15.22 -11.13
CA LEU A 210 -0.31 13.90 -10.96
C LEU A 210 0.77 12.85 -10.60
N LEU A 211 0.62 12.23 -9.43
CA LEU A 211 1.53 11.19 -8.91
C LEU A 211 1.12 9.76 -9.32
N GLN A 212 -0.01 9.61 -10.00
CA GLN A 212 -0.58 8.30 -10.35
C GLN A 212 -1.49 8.40 -11.58
N TRP A 213 -1.54 7.31 -12.33
CA TRP A 213 -2.35 7.13 -13.54
C TRP A 213 -3.77 6.68 -13.22
N ILE A 214 -3.95 5.46 -12.72
CA ILE A 214 -5.25 4.88 -12.33
C ILE A 214 -5.34 4.87 -10.81
N GLN A 215 -6.32 5.58 -10.23
CA GLN A 215 -6.45 5.69 -8.77
C GLN A 215 -7.84 5.31 -8.23
N PHE A 216 -7.88 4.23 -7.45
CA PHE A 216 -9.01 3.85 -6.62
C PHE A 216 -8.87 4.48 -5.22
N THR A 217 -9.82 5.31 -4.80
CA THR A 217 -9.65 6.13 -3.58
C THR A 217 -10.86 6.10 -2.65
N LYS A 218 -10.62 5.75 -1.37
CA LYS A 218 -11.61 5.71 -0.28
C LYS A 218 -12.80 4.79 -0.56
N LEU A 219 -12.50 3.56 -0.96
CA LEU A 219 -13.47 2.50 -1.24
C LEU A 219 -13.53 1.47 -0.11
N ILE A 220 -14.59 0.66 -0.09
CA ILE A 220 -14.79 -0.46 0.83
C ILE A 220 -15.13 -1.69 -0.02
N GLY A 221 -14.38 -2.78 0.11
CA GLY A 221 -14.65 -4.05 -0.58
C GLY A 221 -14.25 -4.13 -2.06
N VAL A 222 -13.56 -3.11 -2.58
CA VAL A 222 -13.26 -3.04 -4.03
C VAL A 222 -12.33 -4.18 -4.46
N THR A 223 -12.75 -4.93 -5.49
CA THR A 223 -12.01 -6.05 -6.06
C THR A 223 -11.65 -5.76 -7.51
N ILE A 224 -10.35 -5.71 -7.83
CA ILE A 224 -9.88 -5.73 -9.22
C ILE A 224 -9.51 -7.17 -9.59
N ARG A 225 -10.09 -7.70 -10.66
CA ARG A 225 -9.84 -9.08 -11.11
C ARG A 225 -9.99 -9.24 -12.62
N GLY A 226 -9.47 -10.34 -13.16
CA GLY A 226 -9.61 -10.72 -14.56
C GLY A 226 -8.27 -11.17 -15.14
N SER A 227 -8.19 -11.37 -16.46
CA SER A 227 -6.94 -11.77 -17.14
C SER A 227 -6.27 -10.64 -17.94
N GLY A 228 -6.77 -9.41 -17.80
CA GLY A 228 -6.37 -8.26 -18.60
C GLY A 228 -5.06 -7.59 -18.18
N ILE A 229 -4.70 -6.56 -18.94
CA ILE A 229 -3.38 -5.90 -18.87
C ILE A 229 -3.53 -4.42 -18.57
N ILE A 230 -2.70 -3.89 -17.68
CA ILE A 230 -2.47 -2.45 -17.47
C ILE A 230 -1.08 -2.12 -18.02
N ASP A 231 -0.99 -1.48 -19.19
CA ASP A 231 0.28 -1.07 -19.81
C ASP A 231 0.56 0.43 -19.60
N GLY A 232 1.52 0.71 -18.72
CA GLY A 232 1.92 2.07 -18.36
C GLY A 232 2.81 2.79 -19.40
N ARG A 233 3.28 2.09 -20.45
CA ARG A 233 4.17 2.61 -21.51
C ARG A 233 5.37 3.43 -20.99
N GLY A 234 5.95 2.96 -19.90
CA GLY A 234 6.98 3.60 -19.08
C GLY A 234 8.26 4.01 -19.81
N SER A 235 8.56 3.41 -20.96
CA SER A 235 9.80 3.63 -21.71
C SER A 235 10.03 5.09 -22.16
N VAL A 236 8.98 5.91 -22.29
CA VAL A 236 9.16 7.36 -22.55
C VAL A 236 9.57 8.14 -21.30
N TRP A 237 9.23 7.65 -20.11
CA TRP A 237 9.52 8.28 -18.81
C TRP A 237 10.90 7.92 -18.25
N TRP A 238 11.55 6.90 -18.82
CA TRP A 238 12.87 6.45 -18.39
C TRP A 238 14.02 7.19 -19.11
N GLN A 239 13.76 7.84 -20.26
CA GLN A 239 14.78 8.41 -21.15
C GLN A 239 15.51 9.66 -20.63
N ASP A 240 14.81 10.55 -19.91
CA ASP A 240 15.40 11.74 -19.25
C ASP A 240 15.67 11.47 -17.75
N SER A 241 15.76 10.20 -17.36
CA SER A 241 16.45 9.84 -16.13
C SER A 241 17.95 9.99 -16.38
N SER A 242 18.51 11.13 -15.99
CA SER A 242 19.88 11.14 -15.47
C SER A 242 20.05 10.02 -14.44
N PHE A 243 21.28 9.53 -14.25
CA PHE A 243 21.60 8.53 -13.23
C PHE A 243 21.59 9.18 -11.82
N ASP A 244 20.42 9.71 -11.45
CA ASP A 244 20.04 10.22 -10.13
C ASP A 244 19.37 9.12 -9.28
N GLU A 245 19.44 7.85 -9.73
CA GLU A 245 19.66 6.76 -8.79
C GLU A 245 20.86 7.14 -7.92
N PRO A 246 20.70 7.33 -6.61
CA PRO A 246 21.83 7.67 -5.77
C PRO A 246 22.88 6.58 -5.83
N ILE A 247 24.16 6.97 -5.86
CA ILE A 247 25.25 6.05 -5.58
C ILE A 247 25.24 5.77 -4.07
N ASP A 248 24.32 4.92 -3.66
CA ASP A 248 24.28 4.38 -2.31
C ASP A 248 25.52 3.51 -2.05
N ASP A 249 25.80 3.23 -0.78
CA ASP A 249 27.01 2.50 -0.41
C ASP A 249 26.95 1.01 -0.79
N GLU A 250 25.76 0.47 -1.07
CA GLU A 250 25.56 -0.84 -1.70
C GLU A 250 26.14 -0.84 -3.13
N MET A 251 25.80 0.15 -3.96
CA MET A 251 26.29 0.22 -5.35
C MET A 251 27.82 0.30 -5.44
N LYS A 252 28.49 0.87 -4.42
CA LYS A 252 29.96 0.96 -4.33
C LYS A 252 30.64 -0.39 -4.06
N LEU A 253 29.90 -1.41 -3.60
CA LEU A 253 30.40 -2.78 -3.44
C LEU A 253 30.40 -3.58 -4.75
N ILE A 254 29.57 -3.19 -5.72
CA ILE A 254 29.35 -3.87 -7.01
C ILE A 254 30.49 -3.50 -7.99
N ILE A 255 31.71 -3.98 -7.72
CA ILE A 255 32.91 -3.66 -8.51
C ILE A 255 33.17 -4.79 -9.53
N PRO A 256 33.13 -4.53 -10.85
CA PRO A 256 33.44 -5.54 -11.87
C PRO A 256 34.91 -6.00 -11.80
N MET A 257 35.16 -7.29 -12.03
CA MET A 257 36.51 -7.87 -11.94
C MET A 257 37.44 -7.43 -13.08
N ASN A 258 36.91 -7.29 -14.29
CA ASN A 258 37.66 -6.82 -15.45
C ASN A 258 37.47 -5.31 -15.63
N LYS A 259 38.60 -4.57 -15.68
CA LYS A 259 38.62 -3.14 -16.08
C LYS A 259 38.45 -2.92 -17.60
N THR A 260 37.73 -3.82 -18.27
CA THR A 260 37.07 -3.48 -19.53
C THR A 260 36.15 -2.30 -19.25
N ARG A 261 36.34 -1.19 -19.98
CA ARG A 261 35.40 -0.05 -19.95
C ARG A 261 33.98 -0.57 -20.08
N ASP A 262 33.04 0.06 -19.38
CA ASP A 262 31.61 -0.13 -19.67
C ASP A 262 31.39 -0.09 -21.18
N GLU A 263 30.61 -1.05 -21.71
CA GLU A 263 30.01 -0.85 -23.03
C GLU A 263 29.30 0.49 -22.98
N ALA A 264 29.62 1.37 -23.94
CA ALA A 264 29.31 2.79 -23.81
C ALA A 264 27.82 2.99 -23.54
N LYS A 265 27.48 3.37 -22.29
CA LYS A 265 26.10 3.53 -21.81
C LYS A 265 25.30 4.22 -22.90
N PRO A 266 24.24 3.58 -23.46
CA PRO A 266 23.72 3.95 -24.77
C PRO A 266 23.37 5.43 -24.78
N THR A 267 24.14 6.20 -25.56
CA THR A 267 24.00 7.65 -25.64
C THR A 267 22.54 7.96 -25.96
N PRO A 268 21.84 8.77 -25.14
CA PRO A 268 20.46 9.13 -25.45
C PRO A 268 20.43 9.74 -26.85
N VAL A 269 19.79 9.04 -27.79
CA VAL A 269 19.56 9.56 -29.14
C VAL A 269 18.59 10.71 -28.96
N GLY A 270 19.13 11.92 -28.93
CA GLY A 270 18.40 13.16 -28.64
C GLY A 270 17.36 13.45 -29.71
N SER A 271 16.20 12.79 -29.63
CA SER A 271 15.03 13.17 -30.38
C SER A 271 14.61 14.56 -29.89
N ASN A 272 14.75 15.56 -30.78
CA ASN A 272 14.32 16.94 -30.52
C ASN A 272 12.77 17.00 -30.56
N LEU A 273 12.13 16.40 -29.56
CA LEU A 273 10.69 16.45 -29.34
C LEU A 273 10.36 17.49 -28.26
N GLU A 274 9.30 18.25 -28.50
CA GLU A 274 9.04 19.50 -27.79
C GLU A 274 8.49 19.30 -26.37
N GLY A 275 9.15 19.94 -25.41
CA GLY A 275 8.71 20.00 -24.01
C GLY A 275 9.44 18.99 -23.11
N LYS A 276 10.15 19.50 -22.10
CA LYS A 276 10.84 18.67 -21.11
C LYS A 276 9.81 17.87 -20.31
N ILE A 277 9.98 16.54 -20.29
CA ILE A 277 9.11 15.62 -19.53
C ILE A 277 9.13 16.01 -18.03
N PRO A 278 7.99 15.97 -17.32
CA PRO A 278 7.96 16.21 -15.89
C PRO A 278 8.87 15.24 -15.12
N SER A 279 9.72 15.77 -14.23
CA SER A 279 10.58 14.97 -13.33
C SER A 279 9.80 14.05 -12.37
N ILE A 280 8.48 14.23 -12.26
CA ILE A 280 7.59 13.37 -11.46
C ILE A 280 6.97 12.31 -12.40
N LYS A 281 7.42 11.07 -12.26
CA LYS A 281 6.89 9.90 -12.95
C LYS A 281 5.62 9.38 -12.22
N PRO A 282 4.54 8.99 -12.92
CA PRO A 282 3.32 8.49 -12.28
C PRO A 282 3.39 6.99 -11.93
N THR A 283 2.88 6.63 -10.74
CA THR A 283 2.52 5.24 -10.38
C THR A 283 1.40 4.72 -11.30
N ALA A 284 1.48 3.48 -11.82
CA ALA A 284 0.45 2.95 -12.73
C ALA A 284 -0.90 2.72 -12.03
N LEU A 285 -0.97 1.84 -11.02
CA LEU A 285 -2.19 1.54 -10.27
C LEU A 285 -2.02 1.89 -8.78
N ARG A 286 -2.88 2.78 -8.25
CA ARG A 286 -2.82 3.23 -6.85
C ARG A 286 -4.15 3.07 -6.12
N PHE A 287 -4.08 2.50 -4.91
CA PHE A 287 -5.13 2.54 -3.91
C PHE A 287 -4.78 3.55 -2.81
N TYR A 288 -5.75 4.39 -2.44
CA TYR A 288 -5.58 5.37 -1.37
C TYR A 288 -6.76 5.40 -0.40
N GLY A 289 -6.50 5.15 0.89
CA GLY A 289 -7.52 5.34 1.93
C GLY A 289 -8.66 4.32 1.92
N SER A 290 -8.46 3.16 1.29
CA SER A 290 -9.50 2.14 1.07
C SER A 290 -9.41 0.97 2.06
N PHE A 291 -10.52 0.27 2.25
CA PHE A 291 -10.67 -0.86 3.16
C PHE A 291 -11.08 -2.12 2.38
N ASN A 292 -10.57 -3.29 2.77
CA ASN A 292 -10.87 -4.58 2.15
C ASN A 292 -10.67 -4.53 0.62
N VAL A 293 -9.42 -4.31 0.18
CA VAL A 293 -9.06 -4.23 -1.23
C VAL A 293 -8.48 -5.56 -1.71
N THR A 294 -9.02 -6.09 -2.81
CA THR A 294 -8.49 -7.29 -3.48
C THR A 294 -7.97 -6.93 -4.87
N VAL A 295 -6.79 -7.45 -5.25
CA VAL A 295 -6.23 -7.35 -6.62
C VAL A 295 -5.73 -8.72 -7.05
N THR A 296 -6.23 -9.25 -8.17
CA THR A 296 -5.89 -10.62 -8.60
C THR A 296 -5.95 -10.84 -10.13
N GLY A 297 -5.19 -11.80 -10.65
CA GLY A 297 -5.22 -12.29 -12.04
C GLY A 297 -4.61 -11.38 -13.10
N ILE A 298 -4.68 -10.06 -12.89
CA ILE A 298 -4.26 -9.05 -13.86
C ILE A 298 -2.73 -8.99 -14.03
N THR A 299 -2.30 -8.52 -15.20
CA THR A 299 -0.91 -8.12 -15.46
C THR A 299 -0.77 -6.61 -15.41
N ILE A 300 0.28 -6.11 -14.75
CA ILE A 300 0.65 -4.68 -14.77
C ILE A 300 2.07 -4.58 -15.35
N GLN A 301 2.22 -3.91 -16.49
CA GLN A 301 3.48 -3.86 -17.23
C GLN A 301 3.91 -2.43 -17.61
N ASN A 302 5.21 -2.28 -17.86
CA ASN A 302 5.84 -1.04 -18.31
C ASN A 302 5.43 0.19 -17.46
N SER A 303 5.43 0.09 -16.14
CA SER A 303 4.98 1.22 -15.32
C SER A 303 5.98 2.38 -15.35
N PRO A 304 5.54 3.66 -15.47
CA PRO A 304 6.46 4.81 -15.41
C PRO A 304 7.18 4.96 -14.07
N GLN A 305 6.52 4.55 -12.98
CA GLN A 305 7.06 4.44 -11.62
C GLN A 305 6.58 3.10 -11.00
N CYS A 306 6.26 3.03 -9.71
CA CYS A 306 5.70 1.84 -9.06
C CYS A 306 4.48 1.27 -9.83
N HIS A 307 4.42 -0.05 -10.01
CA HIS A 307 3.33 -0.72 -10.73
C HIS A 307 2.03 -0.73 -9.91
N LEU A 308 2.08 -1.25 -8.69
CA LEU A 308 0.95 -1.34 -7.77
C LEU A 308 1.29 -0.68 -6.42
N LYS A 309 0.48 0.30 -5.98
CA LYS A 309 0.73 1.06 -4.74
C LYS A 309 -0.48 1.10 -3.82
N PHE A 310 -0.27 0.82 -2.54
CA PHE A 310 -1.26 0.96 -1.48
C PHE A 310 -0.82 2.02 -0.47
N ASP A 311 -1.66 3.02 -0.22
CA ASP A 311 -1.35 4.13 0.69
C ASP A 311 -2.50 4.41 1.66
N ASN A 312 -2.26 4.22 2.96
CA ASN A 312 -3.27 4.33 4.03
C ASN A 312 -4.46 3.37 3.80
N CYS A 313 -4.20 2.14 3.36
CA CYS A 313 -5.23 1.10 3.20
C CYS A 313 -5.23 0.11 4.38
N VAL A 314 -6.35 -0.56 4.64
CA VAL A 314 -6.47 -1.57 5.72
C VAL A 314 -7.24 -2.79 5.20
N GLY A 315 -6.71 -3.99 5.40
CA GLY A 315 -7.24 -5.19 4.76
C GLY A 315 -6.93 -5.15 3.28
N VAL A 316 -5.75 -5.62 2.90
CA VAL A 316 -5.29 -5.66 1.50
C VAL A 316 -4.90 -7.09 1.14
N LEU A 317 -5.44 -7.59 0.03
CA LEU A 317 -5.17 -8.92 -0.50
C LEU A 317 -4.69 -8.78 -1.96
N VAL A 318 -3.50 -9.30 -2.25
CA VAL A 318 -2.94 -9.37 -3.62
C VAL A 318 -2.53 -10.80 -3.91
N HIS A 319 -3.09 -11.42 -4.96
CA HIS A 319 -2.68 -12.77 -5.35
C HIS A 319 -2.85 -13.07 -6.82
N ASP A 320 -2.02 -13.99 -7.34
CA ASP A 320 -2.07 -14.44 -8.74
C ASP A 320 -1.94 -13.29 -9.76
N ILE A 321 -1.20 -12.22 -9.42
CA ILE A 321 -0.88 -11.13 -10.36
C ILE A 321 0.50 -11.31 -11.00
N SER A 322 0.70 -10.65 -12.13
CA SER A 322 1.99 -10.55 -12.82
C SER A 322 2.44 -9.09 -12.92
N VAL A 323 3.70 -8.80 -12.62
CA VAL A 323 4.34 -7.50 -12.88
C VAL A 323 5.54 -7.67 -13.78
N SER A 324 5.64 -6.83 -14.83
CA SER A 324 6.72 -6.88 -15.81
C SER A 324 7.17 -5.50 -16.29
N SER A 325 8.39 -5.10 -15.92
CA SER A 325 9.18 -4.08 -16.61
C SER A 325 10.64 -4.55 -16.75
N PRO A 326 11.44 -3.97 -17.67
CA PRO A 326 12.86 -4.28 -17.81
C PRO A 326 13.64 -4.10 -16.50
N GLY A 327 14.61 -4.98 -16.23
CA GLY A 327 15.42 -4.97 -15.01
C GLY A 327 16.31 -3.73 -14.78
N ASN A 328 16.28 -2.76 -15.70
CA ASN A 328 16.97 -1.48 -15.64
C ASN A 328 16.01 -0.27 -15.71
N SER A 329 14.70 -0.47 -15.50
CA SER A 329 13.69 0.59 -15.53
C SER A 329 13.58 1.32 -14.18
N PRO A 330 14.06 2.58 -14.06
CA PRO A 330 14.29 3.23 -12.77
C PRO A 330 13.00 3.56 -12.01
N ASN A 331 12.98 3.20 -10.71
CA ASN A 331 11.89 3.46 -9.75
C ASN A 331 10.56 2.78 -10.08
N THR A 332 10.63 1.54 -10.57
CA THR A 332 9.46 0.77 -11.03
C THR A 332 9.00 -0.30 -10.05
N ASP A 333 8.92 0.00 -8.75
CA ASP A 333 8.56 -0.97 -7.69
C ASP A 333 7.43 -1.93 -8.11
N GLY A 334 7.54 -3.21 -7.78
CA GLY A 334 6.49 -4.19 -8.05
C GLY A 334 5.23 -3.90 -7.23
N ILE A 335 5.32 -4.05 -5.91
CA ILE A 335 4.26 -3.69 -4.97
C ILE A 335 4.80 -2.74 -3.90
N HIS A 336 4.26 -1.52 -3.83
CA HIS A 336 4.69 -0.46 -2.93
C HIS A 336 3.65 -0.24 -1.81
N LEU A 337 4.02 -0.55 -0.56
CA LEU A 337 3.14 -0.45 0.61
C LEU A 337 3.52 0.76 1.49
N GLN A 338 2.59 1.68 1.74
CA GLN A 338 2.79 2.85 2.58
C GLN A 338 1.61 3.07 3.54
N ASN A 339 1.84 3.42 4.81
CA ASN A 339 0.81 3.66 5.83
C ASN A 339 -0.25 2.55 5.98
N SER A 340 -0.02 1.32 5.47
CA SER A 340 -1.06 0.33 5.20
C SER A 340 -0.96 -0.88 6.12
N LYS A 341 -2.12 -1.48 6.44
CA LYS A 341 -2.23 -2.50 7.49
C LYS A 341 -2.98 -3.73 7.05
N ASP A 342 -2.64 -4.85 7.69
CA ASP A 342 -3.33 -6.13 7.54
C ASP A 342 -3.31 -6.55 6.06
N VAL A 343 -2.09 -6.73 5.56
CA VAL A 343 -1.76 -6.94 4.14
C VAL A 343 -1.30 -8.38 3.91
N LEU A 344 -1.89 -9.04 2.92
CA LEU A 344 -1.54 -10.36 2.45
C LEU A 344 -1.16 -10.29 0.96
N ILE A 345 0.05 -10.74 0.61
CA ILE A 345 0.53 -10.87 -0.77
C ILE A 345 0.97 -12.31 -1.00
N HIS A 346 0.41 -13.01 -1.99
CA HIS A 346 0.87 -14.35 -2.36
C HIS A 346 0.75 -14.75 -3.83
N SER A 347 1.28 -15.92 -4.19
CA SER A 347 1.15 -16.55 -5.52
C SER A 347 1.50 -15.62 -6.70
N THR A 348 2.49 -14.74 -6.55
CA THR A 348 2.66 -13.56 -7.42
C THR A 348 4.08 -13.50 -8.00
N SER A 349 4.20 -13.10 -9.27
CA SER A 349 5.49 -13.01 -9.98
C SER A 349 5.79 -11.56 -10.35
N LEU A 350 6.96 -11.06 -9.96
CA LEU A 350 7.33 -9.64 -10.01
C LEU A 350 8.69 -9.46 -10.69
N SER A 351 8.73 -8.74 -11.81
CA SER A 351 9.93 -8.34 -12.54
C SER A 351 9.92 -6.82 -12.75
N CYS A 352 10.94 -6.12 -12.26
CA CYS A 352 10.99 -4.65 -12.26
C CYS A 352 12.44 -4.14 -12.27
N GLY A 353 12.64 -2.82 -12.42
CA GLY A 353 13.96 -2.20 -12.28
C GLY A 353 14.26 -1.64 -10.88
N ASP A 354 13.37 -1.82 -9.91
CA ASP A 354 13.54 -1.41 -8.51
C ASP A 354 13.00 -2.51 -7.56
N ASP A 355 12.66 -2.18 -6.31
CA ASP A 355 12.17 -3.11 -5.29
C ASP A 355 10.99 -3.99 -5.77
N CYS A 356 11.14 -5.31 -5.65
CA CYS A 356 10.10 -6.31 -5.92
C CYS A 356 8.86 -6.04 -5.03
N VAL A 357 9.07 -5.89 -3.73
CA VAL A 357 8.07 -5.34 -2.80
C VAL A 357 8.78 -4.36 -1.87
N SER A 358 8.27 -3.12 -1.78
CA SER A 358 8.79 -2.08 -0.90
C SER A 358 7.81 -1.76 0.24
N ILE A 359 8.30 -1.76 1.48
CA ILE A 359 7.50 -1.62 2.71
C ILE A 359 7.91 -0.34 3.43
N GLN A 360 7.14 0.73 3.22
CA GLN A 360 7.40 2.07 3.74
C GLN A 360 6.82 2.30 5.15
N THR A 361 7.04 3.51 5.67
CA THR A 361 6.57 3.96 6.98
C THR A 361 5.06 3.81 7.19
N GLY A 362 4.68 3.52 8.45
CA GLY A 362 3.29 3.41 8.90
C GLY A 362 2.65 2.06 8.61
N CYS A 363 3.40 1.11 8.05
CA CYS A 363 2.95 -0.23 7.70
C CYS A 363 3.04 -1.21 8.88
N SER A 364 2.04 -2.08 9.04
CA SER A 364 2.04 -3.11 10.09
C SER A 364 1.15 -4.30 9.77
N ASN A 365 1.50 -5.49 10.28
CA ASN A 365 0.81 -6.76 9.99
C ASN A 365 0.84 -7.08 8.48
N ILE A 366 2.02 -7.39 7.97
CA ILE A 366 2.22 -7.72 6.55
C ILE A 366 2.72 -9.17 6.44
N TYR A 367 2.02 -9.98 5.66
CA TYR A 367 2.38 -11.36 5.35
C TYR A 367 2.57 -11.53 3.84
N ILE A 368 3.77 -11.94 3.43
CA ILE A 368 4.15 -12.17 2.03
C ILE A 368 4.59 -13.63 1.89
N HIS A 369 3.97 -14.41 1.00
CA HIS A 369 4.42 -15.77 0.74
C HIS A 369 4.21 -16.29 -0.67
N ASN A 370 5.02 -17.26 -1.12
CA ASN A 370 4.93 -17.82 -2.49
C ASN A 370 5.04 -16.73 -3.57
N VAL A 371 6.04 -15.85 -3.43
CA VAL A 371 6.35 -14.77 -4.39
C VAL A 371 7.64 -15.09 -5.12
N ASN A 372 7.68 -14.80 -6.43
CA ASN A 372 8.89 -14.88 -7.24
C ASN A 372 9.35 -13.47 -7.62
N CYS A 373 10.52 -13.07 -7.12
CA CYS A 373 11.21 -11.85 -7.53
C CYS A 373 12.23 -12.19 -8.63
N TRP A 374 12.04 -11.62 -9.81
CA TRP A 374 13.00 -11.60 -10.92
C TRP A 374 13.93 -10.38 -10.75
N PRO A 375 14.72 -9.93 -11.74
CA PRO A 375 15.56 -8.74 -11.59
C PRO A 375 14.80 -7.53 -11.02
N GLY A 376 15.57 -6.67 -10.35
CA GLY A 376 15.09 -5.60 -9.47
C GLY A 376 15.89 -5.57 -8.16
N HIS A 377 15.42 -4.83 -7.16
CA HIS A 377 16.12 -4.60 -5.89
C HIS A 377 15.66 -5.53 -4.73
N GLY A 378 14.94 -6.62 -5.01
CA GLY A 378 14.53 -7.58 -3.98
C GLY A 378 13.40 -7.06 -3.08
N ILE A 379 13.26 -7.61 -1.88
CA ILE A 379 12.22 -7.19 -0.92
C ILE A 379 12.83 -6.27 0.13
N SER A 380 12.34 -5.03 0.19
CA SER A 380 12.92 -3.95 1.00
C SER A 380 11.94 -3.37 2.01
N ILE A 381 12.40 -3.22 3.25
CA ILE A 381 11.75 -2.36 4.26
C ILE A 381 12.43 -0.98 4.21
N GLY A 382 11.68 0.04 3.83
CA GLY A 382 12.18 1.41 3.65
C GLY A 382 12.40 1.84 2.20
N SER A 383 13.12 2.95 1.95
CA SER A 383 13.95 3.68 2.91
C SER A 383 13.19 4.48 4.00
N LEU A 384 13.45 4.18 5.28
CA LEU A 384 12.69 4.72 6.42
C LEU A 384 13.37 5.92 7.12
N GLY A 385 12.60 6.96 7.42
CA GLY A 385 13.04 8.07 8.26
C GLY A 385 13.68 9.27 7.53
N LYS A 386 13.50 9.38 6.20
CA LYS A 386 13.98 10.50 5.38
C LYS A 386 13.65 11.87 6.00
N ASP A 387 14.53 12.85 5.81
CA ASP A 387 14.37 14.22 6.33
C ASP A 387 14.13 14.27 7.85
N ASN A 388 14.84 13.39 8.58
CA ASN A 388 14.78 13.17 10.02
C ASN A 388 13.36 12.87 10.55
N THR A 389 12.51 12.26 9.71
CA THR A 389 11.13 11.91 10.09
C THR A 389 11.06 10.69 11.00
N LYS A 390 9.92 10.55 11.71
CA LYS A 390 9.61 9.35 12.49
C LYS A 390 8.96 8.29 11.59
N ALA A 391 9.65 7.18 11.39
CA ALA A 391 9.13 6.01 10.70
C ALA A 391 8.86 4.85 11.69
N CYS A 392 7.78 4.12 11.44
CA CYS A 392 7.42 2.94 12.22
C CYS A 392 6.96 1.84 11.28
N VAL A 393 7.55 0.65 11.38
CA VAL A 393 7.14 -0.58 10.67
C VAL A 393 7.20 -1.73 11.66
N SER A 394 6.16 -2.57 11.73
CA SER A 394 6.16 -3.70 12.67
C SER A 394 5.31 -4.91 12.26
N ASN A 395 5.69 -6.09 12.75
CA ASN A 395 5.03 -7.37 12.46
C ASN A 395 4.97 -7.66 10.96
N ILE A 396 6.14 -8.00 10.41
CA ILE A 396 6.34 -8.31 8.99
C ILE A 396 6.81 -9.76 8.88
N THR A 397 6.20 -10.56 8.02
CA THR A 397 6.66 -11.92 7.71
C THR A 397 6.72 -12.11 6.21
N VAL A 398 7.89 -12.50 5.71
CA VAL A 398 8.19 -12.78 4.30
C VAL A 398 8.75 -14.20 4.24
N ARG A 399 8.08 -15.12 3.54
CA ARG A 399 8.51 -16.52 3.49
C ARG A 399 8.13 -17.27 2.22
N ASP A 400 8.79 -18.38 1.93
CA ASP A 400 8.58 -19.15 0.69
C ASP A 400 8.75 -18.27 -0.57
N VAL A 401 9.85 -17.49 -0.61
CA VAL A 401 10.14 -16.55 -1.71
C VAL A 401 11.30 -17.06 -2.55
N THR A 402 11.18 -16.97 -3.87
CA THR A 402 12.27 -17.24 -4.82
C THR A 402 12.81 -15.91 -5.36
N MET A 403 14.13 -15.76 -5.43
CA MET A 403 14.79 -14.54 -5.89
C MET A 403 15.83 -14.88 -6.96
N HIS A 404 15.68 -14.33 -8.16
CA HIS A 404 16.54 -14.58 -9.32
C HIS A 404 17.13 -13.26 -9.82
N ASN A 405 18.47 -13.16 -9.82
CA ASN A 405 19.22 -12.08 -10.45
C ASN A 405 18.87 -10.66 -9.93
N THR A 406 18.40 -10.57 -8.69
CA THR A 406 18.18 -9.29 -7.99
C THR A 406 19.50 -8.68 -7.49
N MET A 407 19.51 -7.35 -7.34
CA MET A 407 20.60 -6.66 -6.65
C MET A 407 20.64 -7.08 -5.17
N ASN A 408 19.51 -6.99 -4.47
CA ASN A 408 19.40 -7.39 -3.08
C ASN A 408 18.43 -8.58 -2.92
N GLY A 409 18.60 -9.35 -1.85
CA GLY A 409 17.64 -10.38 -1.46
C GLY A 409 16.56 -9.79 -0.55
N VAL A 410 16.84 -9.79 0.75
CA VAL A 410 16.00 -9.16 1.79
C VAL A 410 16.75 -8.02 2.47
N ARG A 411 16.13 -6.84 2.51
CA ARG A 411 16.79 -5.56 2.77
C ARG A 411 16.02 -4.69 3.76
N ILE A 412 16.72 -4.00 4.66
CA ILE A 412 16.16 -2.95 5.52
C ILE A 412 17.01 -1.69 5.37
N LYS A 413 16.46 -0.61 4.82
CA LYS A 413 17.15 0.69 4.62
C LYS A 413 16.52 1.77 5.47
N THR A 414 17.34 2.50 6.22
CA THR A 414 16.88 3.63 7.06
C THR A 414 17.87 4.78 6.97
N TRP A 415 17.38 6.00 6.95
CA TRP A 415 18.20 7.20 6.78
C TRP A 415 18.92 7.59 8.07
N GLN A 416 20.17 8.04 7.95
CA GLN A 416 20.83 8.78 9.03
C GLN A 416 19.96 9.97 9.45
N GLY A 417 19.78 10.18 10.74
CA GLY A 417 18.96 11.25 11.31
C GLY A 417 17.50 10.87 11.53
N GLY A 418 17.02 9.77 10.94
CA GLY A 418 15.66 9.25 11.14
C GLY A 418 15.37 8.86 12.59
N SER A 419 14.10 8.53 12.87
CA SER A 419 13.66 8.10 14.21
C SER A 419 12.48 7.13 14.16
N GLY A 420 12.16 6.50 15.29
CA GLY A 420 11.09 5.49 15.39
C GLY A 420 11.67 4.07 15.37
N SER A 421 10.99 3.10 14.75
CA SER A 421 11.42 1.69 14.83
C SER A 421 11.01 0.77 13.69
N VAL A 422 11.82 -0.26 13.44
CA VAL A 422 11.50 -1.50 12.72
C VAL A 422 11.52 -2.66 13.71
N GLN A 423 10.41 -3.38 13.87
CA GLN A 423 10.28 -4.42 14.91
C GLN A 423 9.51 -5.66 14.47
N ASN A 424 9.92 -6.83 14.96
CA ASN A 424 9.30 -8.13 14.71
C ASN A 424 9.19 -8.42 13.20
N VAL A 425 10.34 -8.69 12.59
CA VAL A 425 10.48 -8.99 11.15
C VAL A 425 11.03 -10.41 10.99
N LEU A 426 10.32 -11.25 10.24
CA LEU A 426 10.74 -12.61 9.90
C LEU A 426 10.94 -12.77 8.39
N PHE A 427 12.15 -13.17 8.00
CA PHE A 427 12.50 -13.58 6.65
C PHE A 427 12.84 -15.08 6.66
N SER A 428 11.93 -15.96 6.24
CA SER A 428 12.08 -17.43 6.42
C SER A 428 11.89 -18.23 5.12
N ASN A 429 12.75 -19.21 4.85
CA ASN A 429 12.65 -20.09 3.66
C ASN A 429 12.69 -19.27 2.36
N ILE A 430 13.86 -18.70 2.05
CA ILE A 430 14.08 -17.86 0.89
C ILE A 430 15.18 -18.47 0.02
N GLN A 431 14.85 -18.72 -1.24
CA GLN A 431 15.68 -19.40 -2.23
C GLN A 431 16.27 -18.37 -3.19
N MET A 432 17.59 -18.34 -3.34
CA MET A 432 18.31 -17.28 -4.06
C MET A 432 19.17 -17.83 -5.21
N SER A 433 19.12 -17.16 -6.37
CA SER A 433 19.98 -17.42 -7.52
C SER A 433 20.62 -16.11 -7.98
N GLU A 434 21.95 -16.07 -8.05
CA GLU A 434 22.75 -14.97 -8.60
C GLU A 434 22.59 -13.59 -7.91
N VAL A 435 21.94 -13.56 -6.74
CA VAL A 435 21.65 -12.34 -5.97
C VAL A 435 22.95 -11.65 -5.53
N GLN A 436 23.08 -10.34 -5.74
CA GLN A 436 24.34 -9.66 -5.44
C GLN A 436 24.57 -9.54 -3.92
N LEU A 437 23.53 -9.09 -3.21
CA LEU A 437 23.52 -8.81 -1.77
C LEU A 437 22.33 -9.52 -1.07
N PRO A 438 22.42 -10.82 -0.72
CA PRO A 438 21.33 -11.60 -0.14
C PRO A 438 20.62 -11.03 1.08
N ILE A 439 21.38 -10.51 2.06
CA ILE A 439 20.86 -10.11 3.37
C ILE A 439 21.47 -8.77 3.76
N VAL A 440 20.63 -7.73 3.86
CA VAL A 440 21.09 -6.34 4.09
C VAL A 440 20.30 -5.62 5.18
N ILE A 441 21.04 -4.95 6.08
CA ILE A 441 20.55 -3.87 6.94
C ILE A 441 21.47 -2.67 6.75
N ASP A 442 20.92 -1.52 6.38
CA ASP A 442 21.63 -0.26 6.20
C ASP A 442 20.93 0.87 6.98
N GLN A 443 21.61 1.42 8.00
CA GLN A 443 21.20 2.64 8.72
C GLN A 443 21.84 3.93 8.19
N PHE A 444 22.68 3.83 7.16
CA PHE A 444 23.49 4.92 6.62
C PHE A 444 22.94 5.47 5.30
N TYR A 445 21.80 4.97 4.82
CA TYR A 445 21.24 5.29 3.52
C TYR A 445 21.16 6.80 3.22
N CYS A 446 21.65 7.16 2.03
CA CYS A 446 21.94 8.53 1.61
C CYS A 446 21.65 8.70 0.11
N ASP A 447 20.91 9.75 -0.27
CA ASP A 447 20.61 10.07 -1.68
C ASP A 447 21.65 10.99 -2.36
N LYS A 448 22.88 11.05 -1.83
CA LYS A 448 23.89 12.06 -2.20
C LYS A 448 25.28 11.45 -2.23
N ALA A 449 26.14 11.98 -3.10
CA ALA A 449 27.56 11.59 -3.14
C ALA A 449 28.32 11.83 -1.82
N LYS A 450 27.78 12.68 -0.93
CA LYS A 450 28.20 12.84 0.47
C LYS A 450 26.98 13.18 1.33
N CYS A 451 26.75 12.44 2.41
CA CYS A 451 25.89 12.85 3.52
C CYS A 451 26.71 13.31 4.73
N SER A 452 26.10 14.12 5.58
CA SER A 452 26.62 14.46 6.91
C SER A 452 26.20 13.39 7.91
N ASN A 453 27.14 12.85 8.69
CA ASN A 453 26.83 11.93 9.77
C ASN A 453 25.82 12.54 10.76
N GLN A 454 24.77 11.78 11.09
CA GLN A 454 23.78 12.13 12.10
C GLN A 454 23.68 10.99 13.13
N THR A 455 23.38 11.35 14.38
CA THR A 455 23.43 10.44 15.55
C THR A 455 22.08 9.80 15.91
N SER A 456 20.97 10.24 15.30
CA SER A 456 19.68 9.54 15.38
C SER A 456 19.53 8.55 14.22
N GLY A 457 18.80 7.46 14.46
CA GLY A 457 18.44 6.47 13.46
C GLY A 457 17.10 5.81 13.82
N VAL A 458 16.52 5.07 12.88
CA VAL A 458 15.34 4.24 13.13
C VAL A 458 15.81 3.00 13.89
N ALA A 459 15.31 2.78 15.12
CA ALA A 459 15.76 1.67 15.96
C ALA A 459 15.30 0.32 15.40
N GLN A 460 16.20 -0.66 15.32
CA GLN A 460 15.90 -1.96 14.71
C GLN A 460 16.07 -3.08 15.72
N SER A 461 15.01 -3.87 15.96
CA SER A 461 15.03 -4.92 16.99
C SER A 461 14.07 -6.08 16.70
N GLY A 462 14.54 -7.32 16.87
CA GLY A 462 13.73 -8.52 16.62
C GLY A 462 13.60 -8.76 15.11
N ILE A 463 14.70 -9.17 14.49
CA ILE A 463 14.81 -9.43 13.05
C ILE A 463 15.38 -10.84 12.89
N ASP A 464 14.54 -11.77 12.46
CA ASP A 464 14.86 -13.18 12.32
C ASP A 464 15.07 -13.54 10.84
N TYR A 465 16.27 -14.01 10.49
CA TYR A 465 16.58 -14.57 9.18
C TYR A 465 16.71 -16.09 9.29
N GLU A 466 15.84 -16.84 8.62
CA GLU A 466 15.79 -18.30 8.69
C GLU A 466 15.84 -18.99 7.33
N LYS A 467 16.55 -20.12 7.21
CA LYS A 467 16.51 -21.01 6.02
C LYS A 467 16.70 -20.22 4.71
N ILE A 468 17.65 -19.29 4.69
CA ILE A 468 18.01 -18.52 3.49
C ILE A 468 19.14 -19.26 2.78
N ARG A 469 18.88 -19.72 1.55
CA ARG A 469 19.71 -20.68 0.83
C ARG A 469 19.87 -20.26 -0.62
N GLY A 470 21.04 -20.47 -1.23
CA GLY A 470 21.22 -20.14 -2.64
C GLY A 470 22.64 -19.82 -3.09
N THR A 471 22.75 -19.01 -4.15
CA THR A 471 24.01 -18.43 -4.63
C THR A 471 24.03 -16.91 -4.51
N TYR A 472 25.23 -16.33 -4.37
CA TYR A 472 25.42 -14.87 -4.32
C TYR A 472 26.65 -14.39 -5.11
N THR A 473 26.60 -13.16 -5.61
CA THR A 473 27.61 -12.63 -6.58
C THR A 473 28.44 -11.43 -6.08
N VAL A 474 28.13 -10.80 -4.94
CA VAL A 474 28.96 -9.70 -4.36
C VAL A 474 29.28 -9.91 -2.88
N LYS A 475 28.30 -9.89 -1.96
CA LYS A 475 28.53 -10.01 -0.50
C LYS A 475 27.37 -10.74 0.17
N PRO A 476 27.59 -11.76 1.01
CA PRO A 476 26.51 -12.61 1.52
C PRO A 476 25.64 -11.92 2.58
N VAL A 477 26.25 -11.06 3.42
CA VAL A 477 25.59 -10.31 4.49
C VAL A 477 26.23 -8.93 4.60
N HIS A 478 25.40 -7.89 4.68
CA HIS A 478 25.83 -6.54 5.00
C HIS A 478 24.92 -5.94 6.08
N PHE A 479 25.39 -5.91 7.33
CA PHE A 479 24.72 -5.23 8.43
C PHE A 479 25.51 -3.99 8.84
N ALA A 480 24.96 -2.81 8.58
CA ALA A 480 25.54 -1.51 8.91
C ALA A 480 24.55 -0.73 9.80
N CYS A 481 24.69 -0.86 11.12
CA CYS A 481 23.86 -0.16 12.10
C CYS A 481 24.67 0.95 12.80
N SER A 482 24.02 1.97 13.36
CA SER A 482 24.72 3.11 13.97
C SER A 482 25.15 2.83 15.41
N ASP A 483 26.28 3.41 15.84
CA ASP A 483 26.80 3.32 17.21
C ASP A 483 25.83 3.89 18.27
N ASN A 484 24.97 4.83 17.85
CA ASN A 484 23.93 5.41 18.70
C ASN A 484 22.61 4.62 18.71
N GLN A 485 22.29 3.87 17.66
CA GLN A 485 21.11 3.00 17.56
C GLN A 485 21.51 1.61 17.02
N PRO A 486 22.32 0.84 17.76
CA PRO A 486 22.75 -0.49 17.33
C PRO A 486 21.55 -1.40 17.11
N CYS A 487 21.61 -2.24 16.07
CA CYS A 487 20.60 -3.26 15.80
C CYS A 487 20.66 -4.36 16.87
N ARG A 488 19.52 -4.85 17.32
CA ARG A 488 19.42 -5.76 18.48
C ARG A 488 18.54 -6.96 18.16
N ASP A 489 18.75 -8.05 18.89
CA ASP A 489 17.89 -9.23 18.79
C ASP A 489 17.75 -9.70 17.32
N VAL A 490 18.90 -9.72 16.61
CA VAL A 490 19.01 -10.19 15.22
C VAL A 490 19.41 -11.66 15.21
N THR A 491 18.53 -12.54 14.74
CA THR A 491 18.80 -13.98 14.67
C THR A 491 19.25 -14.37 13.26
N LEU A 492 20.30 -15.18 13.17
CA LEU A 492 20.59 -15.99 11.98
C LEU A 492 20.39 -17.49 12.26
N THR A 493 19.54 -18.14 11.46
CA THR A 493 19.23 -19.58 11.56
C THR A 493 19.32 -20.22 10.17
N THR A 494 20.19 -21.21 9.97
CA THR A 494 20.28 -21.99 8.71
C THR A 494 20.48 -21.10 7.46
N ILE A 495 21.56 -20.31 7.46
CA ILE A 495 21.98 -19.50 6.31
C ILE A 495 23.00 -20.30 5.49
N GLU A 496 22.69 -20.60 4.24
CA GLU A 496 23.49 -21.46 3.34
C GLU A 496 23.61 -20.85 1.94
N LEU A 497 24.40 -19.80 1.84
CA LEU A 497 24.68 -19.01 0.64
C LEU A 497 26.05 -19.42 0.04
N LYS A 498 26.08 -19.74 -1.25
CA LYS A 498 27.32 -20.13 -1.96
C LYS A 498 27.83 -18.98 -2.84
N PRO A 499 29.12 -18.63 -2.80
CA PRO A 499 29.68 -17.63 -3.70
C PRO A 499 29.65 -18.11 -5.15
N LEU A 500 29.29 -17.22 -6.07
CA LEU A 500 29.37 -17.40 -7.53
C LEU A 500 30.25 -16.30 -8.12
N GLN A 501 31.55 -16.60 -8.27
CA GLN A 501 32.57 -15.62 -8.64
C GLN A 501 32.69 -15.46 -10.16
N GLU A 502 31.72 -14.78 -10.78
CA GLU A 502 31.72 -14.57 -12.24
C GLU A 502 32.07 -13.13 -12.66
N ARG A 503 31.33 -12.14 -12.17
CA ARG A 503 31.34 -10.77 -12.73
C ARG A 503 31.95 -9.73 -11.81
N TYR A 504 31.79 -9.90 -10.50
CA TYR A 504 32.11 -8.90 -9.48
C TYR A 504 33.11 -9.41 -8.46
N HIS A 505 33.80 -8.48 -7.80
CA HIS A 505 34.59 -8.80 -6.61
C HIS A 505 33.68 -9.32 -5.49
N LEU A 506 34.02 -10.50 -4.97
CA LEU A 506 33.40 -11.04 -3.77
C LEU A 506 34.01 -10.39 -2.53
N HIS A 507 33.15 -10.14 -1.54
CA HIS A 507 33.52 -9.56 -0.25
C HIS A 507 33.03 -10.45 0.89
N ASP A 508 33.76 -10.44 1.99
CA ASP A 508 33.38 -11.12 3.23
C ASP A 508 32.10 -10.54 3.88
N PRO A 509 31.40 -11.32 4.73
CA PRO A 509 30.31 -10.81 5.56
C PRO A 509 30.72 -9.56 6.34
N PHE A 510 29.87 -8.54 6.36
CA PHE A 510 30.10 -7.30 7.11
C PHE A 510 29.04 -7.11 8.19
N CYS A 511 29.49 -6.75 9.39
CA CYS A 511 28.63 -6.39 10.52
C CYS A 511 29.23 -5.19 11.27
N TRP A 512 28.46 -4.13 11.47
CA TRP A 512 28.75 -3.01 12.35
C TRP A 512 27.57 -2.80 13.30
N GLN A 513 27.87 -2.67 14.60
CA GLN A 513 26.89 -2.38 15.67
C GLN A 513 25.59 -3.22 15.61
N THR A 514 25.73 -4.51 15.29
CA THR A 514 24.63 -5.45 15.11
C THR A 514 24.76 -6.59 16.09
N PHE A 515 23.75 -6.76 16.94
CA PHE A 515 23.75 -7.65 18.09
C PHE A 515 22.62 -8.68 18.04
N GLY A 516 22.91 -9.93 18.41
CA GLY A 516 21.90 -11.00 18.46
C GLY A 516 22.50 -12.39 18.62
N GLU A 517 22.08 -13.35 17.79
CA GLU A 517 22.40 -14.78 17.97
C GLU A 517 22.59 -15.52 16.63
N LEU A 518 23.60 -16.40 16.58
CA LEU A 518 23.75 -17.43 15.54
C LEU A 518 23.18 -18.75 16.08
N LYS A 519 21.93 -19.08 15.74
CA LYS A 519 21.25 -20.29 16.26
C LYS A 519 21.73 -21.59 15.58
N THR A 520 22.37 -21.48 14.43
CA THR A 520 23.13 -22.57 13.79
C THR A 520 24.43 -22.03 13.20
N PRO A 521 25.41 -22.90 12.86
CA PRO A 521 26.46 -22.54 11.92
C PRO A 521 25.86 -21.99 10.61
N THR A 522 26.62 -21.12 9.94
CA THR A 522 26.25 -20.52 8.64
C THR A 522 27.31 -20.84 7.59
N SER A 523 26.88 -20.88 6.33
CA SER A 523 27.76 -20.93 5.17
C SER A 523 27.48 -19.71 4.27
N PRO A 524 28.46 -18.81 4.04
CA PRO A 524 29.77 -18.75 4.69
C PRO A 524 29.64 -18.41 6.20
N PRO A 525 30.72 -18.54 7.00
CA PRO A 525 30.70 -18.20 8.43
C PRO A 525 30.52 -16.69 8.66
N ILE A 526 29.42 -16.28 9.30
CA ILE A 526 29.11 -14.87 9.58
C ILE A 526 29.62 -14.50 10.99
N GLY A 527 30.95 -14.59 11.16
CA GLY A 527 31.63 -14.38 12.44
C GLY A 527 31.66 -12.94 12.96
N CYS A 528 31.06 -11.99 12.23
CA CYS A 528 31.03 -10.57 12.60
C CYS A 528 29.84 -10.16 13.49
N LEU A 529 28.83 -11.04 13.66
CA LEU A 529 27.66 -10.74 14.49
C LEU A 529 28.06 -10.70 15.97
N GLN A 530 27.74 -9.61 16.68
CA GLN A 530 28.07 -9.49 18.10
C GLN A 530 27.03 -10.26 18.92
N ILE A 531 27.46 -11.30 19.64
CA ILE A 531 26.54 -12.18 20.37
C ILE A 531 26.00 -11.48 21.62
N GLY A 532 24.69 -11.59 21.84
CA GLY A 532 23.99 -11.01 22.99
C GLY A 532 23.40 -9.62 22.70
N LYS A 533 23.72 -8.63 23.53
CA LYS A 533 23.15 -7.28 23.48
C LYS A 533 24.24 -6.21 23.68
N PRO A 534 24.04 -4.96 23.20
CA PRO A 534 24.99 -3.88 23.42
C PRO A 534 25.25 -3.66 24.91
N SER A 535 26.51 -3.37 25.27
CA SER A 535 26.86 -2.99 26.64
C SER A 535 26.08 -1.75 27.07
N SER A 536 25.50 -1.80 28.28
CA SER A 536 24.73 -0.67 28.79
C SER A 536 25.66 0.42 29.29
N ASN A 537 25.87 1.46 28.48
CA ASN A 537 26.50 2.72 28.92
C ASN A 537 25.55 3.52 29.84
N ARG A 538 24.99 2.88 30.87
CA ARG A 538 24.64 3.57 32.11
C ARG A 538 25.93 3.76 32.88
N VAL A 539 26.48 4.97 32.81
CA VAL A 539 27.52 5.41 33.76
C VAL A 539 26.93 5.24 35.16
N GLN A 540 27.43 4.26 35.91
CA GLN A 540 27.30 4.30 37.36
C GLN A 540 28.14 5.48 37.81
N TYR A 541 27.47 6.54 38.26
CA TYR A 541 28.12 7.48 39.15
C TYR A 541 28.38 6.72 40.44
N GLU A 542 29.65 6.38 40.69
CA GLU A 542 30.08 5.93 42.00
C GLU A 542 29.86 7.08 42.97
N GLU A 543 28.81 6.96 43.79
CA GLU A 543 28.52 7.90 44.86
C GLU A 543 29.58 7.70 45.94
N ASN A 544 30.64 8.49 45.84
CA ASN A 544 31.83 8.44 46.67
C ASN A 544 31.50 9.00 48.05
N ASP A 545 30.78 8.23 48.86
CA ASP A 545 30.46 8.61 50.23
C ASP A 545 31.75 8.68 51.05
N SER A 546 31.92 9.78 51.77
CA SER A 546 33.18 10.18 52.39
C SER A 546 32.97 11.24 53.48
N ARG A 547 32.21 10.90 54.52
CA ARG A 547 32.30 11.54 55.86
C ARG A 547 31.69 10.74 57.00
#